data_AF-A0A836U3P9-F1
#
_entry.id   AF-A0A836U3P9-F1
#
_cell.length_a   1.000
_cell.length_b   1.000
_cell.length_c   1.000
_cell.angle_alpha   90.00
_cell.angle_beta   90.00
_cell.angle_gamma   90.00
#
_symmetry.space_group_name_H-M   'P 1'
#
loop_
_entity.id
_entity.type
_entity.pdbx_description
1 polymer ?
#
loop_
_entity_poly.entity_id
_entity_poly.type
_entity_poly.pdbx_seq_one_letter_code
_entity_poly.pdbx_strand_id
1 'polypeptide(L)'
;VAFVSDFNSRSLLRKSIHAFRESKQFPSEGITAPIVLVPNVGRSDHAAFWKHNVPAFMVTDTMGYRNYGFHNANDTSNSLDYESMARVTTGLIRMIVRLANEE
;
A
#
# COMPACT_ATOMS: atom_id res chain seq x y z
N VAL A 1 -3.72 6.80 -3.67
CA VAL A 1 -2.75 5.75 -3.28
C VAL A 1 -3.47 4.42 -3.21
N ALA A 2 -2.86 3.33 -3.68
CA ALA A 2 -3.50 2.02 -3.68
C ALA A 2 -3.05 1.19 -2.48
N PHE A 3 -3.98 0.45 -1.90
CA PHE A 3 -3.75 -0.56 -0.88
C PHE A 3 -4.09 -1.93 -1.47
N VAL A 4 -3.13 -2.86 -1.42
CA VAL A 4 -3.21 -4.15 -2.14
C VAL A 4 -2.99 -5.29 -1.15
N SER A 5 -3.93 -6.24 -1.10
CA SER A 5 -3.83 -7.41 -0.22
C SER A 5 -4.16 -8.73 -0.95
N ASP A 6 -3.84 -9.85 -0.30
CA ASP A 6 -4.44 -11.15 -0.61
C ASP A 6 -5.77 -11.33 0.15
N PHE A 7 -6.48 -12.44 -0.11
CA PHE A 7 -7.78 -12.70 0.51
C PHE A 7 -7.68 -12.92 2.03
N ASN A 8 -6.62 -13.55 2.52
CA ASN A 8 -6.43 -13.77 3.96
C ASN A 8 -6.27 -12.45 4.72
N SER A 9 -5.69 -11.44 4.07
CA SER A 9 -5.47 -10.11 4.66
C SER A 9 -6.64 -9.14 4.43
N ARG A 10 -7.77 -9.57 3.85
CA ARG A 10 -8.89 -8.68 3.47
C ARG A 10 -9.47 -7.90 4.65
N SER A 11 -9.59 -8.53 5.82
CA SER A 11 -10.12 -7.86 7.02
C SER A 11 -9.18 -6.74 7.47
N LEU A 12 -7.88 -7.05 7.58
CA LEU A 12 -6.83 -6.07 7.89
C LEU A 12 -6.83 -4.92 6.87
N LEU A 13 -6.86 -5.24 5.58
CA LEU A 13 -6.89 -4.24 4.50
C LEU A 13 -8.06 -3.25 4.67
N ARG A 14 -9.28 -3.76 4.91
CA ARG A 14 -10.47 -2.91 5.04
C ARG A 14 -10.40 -2.00 6.26
N LYS A 15 -9.95 -2.53 7.41
CA LYS A 15 -9.75 -1.74 8.63
C LYS A 15 -8.72 -0.63 8.39
N SER A 16 -7.58 -0.98 7.80
CA SER A 16 -6.52 -0.03 7.46
C SER A 16 -7.00 1.08 6.52
N ILE A 17 -7.71 0.75 5.43
CA ILE A 17 -8.24 1.75 4.50
C ILE A 17 -9.26 2.66 5.19
N HIS A 18 -10.11 2.11 6.06
CA HIS A 18 -11.07 2.91 6.82
C HIS A 18 -10.35 3.93 7.71
N ALA A 19 -9.43 3.48 8.56
CA ALA A 19 -8.65 4.34 9.45
C ALA A 19 -7.82 5.38 8.66
N PHE A 20 -7.24 5.00 7.51
CA PHE A 20 -6.52 5.94 6.65
C PHE A 20 -7.46 7.04 6.11
N ARG A 21 -8.67 6.70 5.67
CA ARG A 21 -9.64 7.65 5.11
C ARG A 21 -10.16 8.64 6.14
N GLU A 22 -10.22 8.26 7.42
CA GLU A 22 -10.58 9.19 8.51
C GLU A 22 -9.59 10.34 8.67
N SER A 23 -8.31 10.13 8.28
CA SER A 23 -7.31 11.19 8.28
C SER A 23 -7.60 12.32 7.27
N LYS A 24 -8.40 12.03 6.23
CA LYS A 24 -8.72 12.90 5.09
C LYS A 24 -7.49 13.50 4.38
N GLN A 25 -6.32 12.87 4.54
CA GLN A 25 -5.07 13.42 4.00
C GLN A 25 -4.89 13.15 2.50
N PHE A 26 -5.32 12.00 1.98
CA PHE A 26 -5.07 11.60 0.59
C PHE A 26 -6.15 10.60 0.09
N PRO A 27 -6.54 10.61 -1.20
CA PRO A 27 -7.46 9.62 -1.74
C PRO A 27 -6.83 8.21 -1.73
N SER A 28 -7.62 7.21 -1.36
CA SER A 28 -7.19 5.81 -1.29
C SER A 28 -8.11 4.87 -2.06
N GLU A 29 -7.50 3.91 -2.74
CA GLU A 29 -8.19 2.79 -3.38
C GLU A 29 -7.70 1.47 -2.79
N GLY A 30 -8.56 0.45 -2.80
CA GLY A 30 -8.27 -0.85 -2.20
C GLY A 30 -8.59 -2.00 -3.14
N ILE A 31 -7.68 -2.95 -3.26
CA ILE A 31 -7.91 -4.20 -3.98
C ILE A 31 -7.44 -5.40 -3.17
N THR A 32 -8.26 -6.44 -3.18
CA THR A 32 -7.90 -7.77 -2.73
C THR A 32 -7.82 -8.68 -3.95
N ALA A 33 -6.66 -9.25 -4.23
CA ALA A 33 -6.45 -10.10 -5.39
C ALA A 33 -5.50 -11.26 -5.06
N PRO A 34 -5.74 -12.47 -5.59
CA PRO A 34 -4.83 -13.58 -5.40
C PRO A 34 -3.64 -13.46 -6.35
N ILE A 35 -2.43 -13.73 -5.85
CA ILE A 35 -1.20 -13.70 -6.65
C ILE A 35 -1.25 -14.63 -7.87
N VAL A 36 -2.03 -15.71 -7.80
CA VAL A 36 -2.22 -16.67 -8.91
C VAL A 36 -2.93 -16.03 -10.10
N LEU A 37 -3.84 -15.07 -9.88
CA LEU A 37 -4.57 -14.38 -10.96
C LEU A 37 -3.93 -13.04 -11.32
N VAL A 38 -3.31 -12.36 -10.35
CA VAL A 38 -2.67 -11.06 -10.53
C VAL A 38 -1.26 -11.08 -9.94
N PRO A 39 -0.26 -11.67 -10.62
CA PRO A 39 1.08 -11.87 -10.06
C PRO A 39 1.74 -10.58 -9.56
N ASN A 40 1.44 -9.45 -10.20
CA ASN A 40 1.99 -8.14 -9.86
C ASN A 40 1.63 -7.66 -8.44
N VAL A 41 0.55 -8.18 -7.83
CA VAL A 41 0.21 -7.83 -6.44
C VAL A 41 1.17 -8.38 -5.42
N GLY A 42 2.05 -9.32 -5.78
CA GLY A 42 3.04 -9.93 -4.90
C GLY A 42 4.50 -9.49 -5.13
N ARG A 43 4.74 -8.35 -5.81
CA ARG A 43 6.10 -7.91 -6.19
C ARG A 43 6.86 -7.10 -5.12
N SER A 44 6.51 -7.25 -3.85
CA SER A 44 7.23 -6.61 -2.73
C SER A 44 7.20 -7.51 -1.48
N ASP A 45 7.81 -7.07 -0.39
CA ASP A 45 8.16 -7.91 0.78
C ASP A 45 6.94 -8.49 1.50
N HIS A 46 5.77 -7.86 1.39
CA HIS A 46 4.51 -8.36 1.94
C HIS A 46 4.15 -9.76 1.42
N ALA A 47 4.63 -10.15 0.23
CA ALA A 47 4.41 -11.50 -0.30
C ALA A 47 5.09 -12.59 0.56
N ALA A 48 6.17 -12.28 1.27
CA ALA A 48 6.80 -13.23 2.19
C ALA A 48 5.89 -13.53 3.39
N PHE A 49 5.18 -12.53 3.90
CA PHE A 49 4.21 -12.70 4.99
C PHE A 49 3.06 -13.60 4.57
N TRP A 50 2.53 -13.42 3.35
CA TRP A 50 1.48 -14.28 2.81
C TRP A 50 1.90 -15.75 2.73
N LYS A 51 3.16 -16.04 2.35
CA LYS A 51 3.69 -17.42 2.33
C LYS A 51 3.66 -18.09 3.70
N HIS A 52 3.71 -17.31 4.77
CA HIS A 52 3.68 -17.78 6.16
C HIS A 52 2.31 -17.56 6.82
N ASN A 53 1.25 -17.29 6.04
CA ASN A 53 -0.11 -17.01 6.53
C ASN A 53 -0.18 -15.86 7.54
N VAL A 54 0.76 -14.90 7.47
CA VAL A 54 0.73 -13.69 8.29
C VAL A 54 0.01 -12.60 7.49
N PRO A 55 -1.08 -12.00 8.02
CA PRO A 55 -1.79 -10.94 7.30
C PRO A 55 -0.90 -9.74 7.00
N ALA A 56 -0.86 -9.33 5.74
CA ALA A 56 -0.07 -8.20 5.27
C ALA A 56 -0.71 -7.54 4.03
N PHE A 57 -0.42 -6.27 3.81
CA PHE A 57 -0.81 -5.55 2.60
C PHE A 57 0.28 -4.56 2.20
N MET A 58 0.26 -4.18 0.92
CA MET A 58 1.17 -3.18 0.35
C MET A 58 0.42 -1.87 0.12
N VAL A 59 1.08 -0.75 0.40
CA VAL A 59 0.63 0.59 -0.01
C VAL A 59 1.53 1.05 -1.15
N THR A 60 0.96 1.44 -2.29
CA THR A 60 1.73 1.73 -3.49
C THR A 60 1.10 2.83 -4.34
N ASP A 61 1.94 3.54 -5.08
CA ASP A 61 1.60 4.46 -6.16
C ASP A 61 1.66 3.79 -7.55
N THR A 62 1.71 2.45 -7.58
CA THR A 62 1.77 1.56 -8.76
C THR A 62 3.14 1.39 -9.42
N MET A 63 4.23 1.82 -8.79
CA MET A 63 5.61 1.51 -9.26
C MET A 63 5.81 1.83 -10.75
N GLY A 64 6.24 0.84 -11.54
CA GLY A 64 6.49 0.96 -12.98
C GLY A 64 5.27 1.21 -13.86
N TYR A 65 4.04 1.16 -13.33
CA TYR A 65 2.86 1.61 -14.09
C TYR A 65 2.77 3.13 -14.18
N ARG A 66 3.32 3.87 -13.21
CA ARG A 66 3.40 5.34 -13.27
C ARG A 66 4.78 5.86 -13.69
N ASN A 67 5.85 5.16 -13.31
CA ASN A 67 7.23 5.63 -13.48
C ASN A 67 7.92 4.82 -14.58
N TYR A 68 8.04 5.38 -15.78
CA TYR A 68 8.77 4.77 -16.90
C TYR A 68 10.29 4.64 -16.65
N GLY A 69 10.83 5.40 -15.69
CA GLY A 69 12.22 5.30 -15.25
C GLY A 69 12.49 4.16 -14.27
N PHE A 70 11.45 3.45 -13.81
CA PHE A 70 11.58 2.39 -12.80
C PHE A 70 12.64 1.34 -13.18
N HIS A 71 13.51 1.00 -12.23
CA HIS A 71 14.63 0.05 -12.43
C HIS A 71 15.67 0.46 -13.49
N ASN A 72 15.80 1.75 -13.79
CA ASN A 72 16.92 2.25 -14.60
C ASN A 72 17.46 3.58 -14.07
N ALA A 73 18.48 4.12 -14.73
CA ALA A 73 19.17 5.33 -14.30
C ALA A 73 18.27 6.58 -14.22
N ASN A 74 17.09 6.57 -14.85
CA ASN A 74 16.13 7.67 -14.77
C ASN A 74 15.21 7.59 -13.54
N ASP A 75 15.31 6.53 -12.72
CA ASP A 75 14.67 6.46 -11.41
C ASP A 75 15.37 7.38 -10.42
N THR A 76 15.03 8.67 -10.48
CA THR A 76 15.70 9.74 -9.74
C THR A 76 14.72 10.45 -8.82
N SER A 77 15.25 11.18 -7.84
CA SER A 77 14.47 12.03 -6.92
C SER A 77 13.54 13.02 -7.64
N ASN A 78 13.90 13.44 -8.85
CA ASN A 78 13.11 14.37 -9.65
C ASN A 78 11.78 13.78 -10.15
N SER A 79 11.63 12.45 -10.13
CA SER A 79 10.40 11.74 -10.53
C SER A 79 9.38 11.57 -9.40
N LEU A 80 9.71 12.08 -8.20
CA LEU A 80 8.89 11.96 -7.00
C LEU A 80 7.95 13.17 -6.83
N ASP A 81 6.71 12.89 -6.45
CA ASP A 81 5.77 13.90 -5.95
C ASP A 81 5.86 13.95 -4.43
N TYR A 82 6.70 14.84 -3.93
CA TYR A 82 6.98 15.00 -2.51
C TYR A 82 5.77 15.46 -1.70
N GLU A 83 4.89 16.28 -2.28
CA GLU A 83 3.69 16.76 -1.60
C GLU A 83 2.72 15.60 -1.36
N SER A 84 2.47 14.80 -2.39
CA SER A 84 1.66 13.58 -2.28
C SER A 84 2.29 12.59 -1.29
N MET A 85 3.60 12.37 -1.35
CA MET A 85 4.31 11.50 -0.40
C MET A 85 4.16 11.95 1.05
N ALA A 86 4.28 13.26 1.33
CA ALA A 86 4.09 13.81 2.67
C ALA A 86 2.67 13.55 3.18
N ARG A 87 1.65 13.85 2.36
CA ARG A 87 0.23 13.65 2.71
C ARG A 87 -0.10 12.18 2.94
N VAL A 88 0.39 11.28 2.09
CA VAL A 88 0.25 9.82 2.29
C VAL A 88 0.92 9.40 3.59
N THR A 89 2.15 9.86 3.87
CA THR A 89 2.89 9.52 5.09
C THR A 89 2.15 9.97 6.34
N THR A 90 1.64 11.20 6.39
CA THR A 90 0.81 11.69 7.50
C THR A 90 -0.46 10.84 7.70
N GLY A 91 -1.11 10.44 6.61
CA GLY A 91 -2.27 9.54 6.67
C GLY A 91 -1.91 8.16 7.23
N LEU A 92 -0.76 7.59 6.82
CA LEU A 92 -0.28 6.29 7.28
C LEU A 92 0.08 6.30 8.76
N ILE A 93 0.72 7.35 9.26
CA ILE A 93 1.02 7.50 10.70
C ILE A 93 -0.26 7.41 11.52
N ARG A 94 -1.30 8.17 11.15
CA ARG A 94 -2.59 8.16 11.87
C ARG A 94 -3.28 6.80 11.79
N MET A 95 -3.25 6.16 10.61
CA MET A 95 -3.78 4.81 10.43
C MET A 95 -3.08 3.81 11.35
N ILE A 96 -1.75 3.80 11.40
CA ILE A 96 -0.97 2.88 12.23
C ILE A 96 -1.26 3.11 13.72
N VAL A 97 -1.26 4.36 14.17
CA VAL A 97 -1.60 4.70 15.56
C VAL A 97 -3.00 4.22 15.92
N ARG A 98 -3.97 4.38 15.02
CA ARG A 98 -5.35 3.89 15.24
C ARG A 98 -5.38 2.38 15.36
N LEU A 99 -4.80 1.65 14.40
CA LEU A 99 -4.78 0.18 14.41
C LEU A 99 -4.06 -0.41 15.62
N ALA A 100 -3.00 0.25 16.10
CA ALA A 100 -2.26 -0.19 17.29
C ALA A 100 -3.04 0.01 18.60
N ASN A 101 -4.04 0.89 18.60
CA ASN A 101 -4.88 1.21 19.76
C ASN A 101 -6.29 0.59 19.67
N GLU A 102 -6.58 -0.22 18.63
CA GLU A 102 -7.80 -1.00 18.55
C GLU A 102 -7.60 -2.32 19.33
N GLU A 103 -8.39 -2.52 20.39
CA GLU A 103 -8.50 -3.79 21.11
C GLU A 103 -9.15 -4.89 20.26
#